data_AF-A0A8C5KZP4-F1
#
_entry.id   AF-A0A8C5KZP4-F1
#
_cell.length_a   1.000
_cell.length_b   1.000
_cell.length_c   1.000
_cell.angle_alpha   90.00
_cell.angle_beta   90.00
_cell.angle_gamma   90.00
#
_symmetry.space_group_name_H-M   'P 1'
#
loop_
_entity.id
_entity.type
_entity.pdbx_description
1 polymer ?
#
loop_
_entity_poly.entity_id
_entity_poly.type
_entity_poly.pdbx_seq_one_letter_code
_entity_poly.pdbx_strand_id
1 'polypeptide(L)'
;MLSLPAWQCPEWTLNASQVNTSSPEFSEEWQKRIRELQGAIMVASCVQMLVGFSGLIGFLMRFIGPLTIAPTISLVALPLFDSAGSDAGIHWGISSLTIFLIVLFSQYLKNVAVPVPVFGGGKCHTSKFHLFQVFPVLLALCISWLFCFVLTVTNTLPSAPTAYGFLARTDTKGSVLSQAPWFRFPYPGQWGLPTVSLAGVFGIIAGVIASMVESVGDYYACARLVGAPPPPKHALNRGIGIEGLGCLLAGAWGTGNGTTSYSENVGALGITRFCTSSCMRALPFWPRLERHGKGDVGTSQLTLCSQSASGECPWNAIETRM
;
A
#
# COMPACT_ATOMS: atom_id res chain seq x y z
N MET A 1 10.89 1.56 19.78
CA MET A 1 12.25 1.52 19.17
C MET A 1 12.79 2.93 18.97
N LEU A 2 12.14 3.78 18.16
CA LEU A 2 12.59 5.15 17.86
C LEU A 2 12.48 6.16 19.03
N SER A 3 11.74 5.83 20.09
CA SER A 3 11.62 6.67 21.29
C SER A 3 12.71 6.43 22.35
N LEU A 4 13.60 5.46 22.15
CA LEU A 4 14.69 5.20 23.07
C LEU A 4 15.76 6.31 22.96
N PRO A 5 16.42 6.71 24.06
CA PRO A 5 17.43 7.78 24.04
C PRO A 5 18.55 7.54 23.04
N ALA A 6 18.97 6.28 22.88
CA ALA A 6 20.00 5.87 21.92
C ALA A 6 19.62 6.08 20.44
N TRP A 7 18.32 6.23 20.15
CA TRP A 7 17.77 6.40 18.80
C TRP A 7 17.20 7.80 18.57
N GLN A 8 17.41 8.74 19.49
CA GLN A 8 17.09 10.14 19.21
C GLN A 8 17.98 10.65 18.10
N CYS A 9 17.40 11.46 17.21
CA CYS A 9 18.16 12.13 16.16
C CYS A 9 19.15 13.11 16.84
N PRO A 10 20.44 13.11 16.47
CA PRO A 10 21.40 14.07 17.01
C PRO A 10 20.92 15.50 16.79
N GLU A 11 21.17 16.43 17.72
CA GLU A 11 20.64 17.80 17.64
C GLU A 11 21.02 18.52 16.33
N TRP A 12 22.20 18.24 15.78
CA TRP A 12 22.66 18.80 14.50
C TRP A 12 21.81 18.34 13.30
N THR A 13 21.09 17.21 13.41
CA THR A 13 20.19 16.71 12.36
C THR A 13 18.83 17.40 12.36
N LEU A 14 18.46 18.10 13.44
CA LEU A 14 17.17 18.78 13.58
C LEU A 14 17.14 20.14 12.87
N ASN A 15 18.30 20.78 12.70
CA ASN A 15 18.42 22.06 12.00
C ASN A 15 18.76 21.83 10.53
N ALA A 16 17.80 22.02 9.63
CA ALA A 16 17.98 21.81 8.19
C ALA A 16 19.12 22.64 7.56
N SER A 17 19.50 23.76 8.18
CA SER A 17 20.62 24.62 7.79
C SER A 17 22.01 24.06 8.17
N GLN A 18 22.06 23.13 9.12
CA GLN A 18 23.30 22.51 9.62
C GLN A 18 23.53 21.10 9.03
N VAL A 19 22.52 20.53 8.37
CA VAL A 19 22.61 19.19 7.78
C VAL A 19 23.24 19.24 6.39
N ASN A 20 24.49 18.80 6.31
CA ASN A 20 25.09 18.44 5.04
C ASN A 20 24.69 17.00 4.68
N THR A 21 23.69 16.84 3.81
CA THR A 21 23.17 15.52 3.39
C THR A 21 24.20 14.66 2.66
N SER A 22 25.30 15.27 2.19
CA SER A 22 26.39 14.57 1.50
C SER A 22 27.53 14.18 2.45
N SER A 23 27.44 14.52 3.74
CA SER A 23 28.50 14.17 4.69
C SER A 23 28.51 12.64 4.94
N PRO A 24 29.71 12.05 5.15
CA PRO A 24 29.82 10.64 5.50
C PRO A 24 29.16 10.35 6.85
N GLU A 25 29.22 11.30 7.79
CA GLU A 25 28.59 11.18 9.12
C GLU A 25 27.06 11.07 9.04
N PHE A 26 26.43 11.92 8.21
CA PHE A 26 24.99 11.84 7.97
C PHE A 26 24.63 10.51 7.32
N SER A 27 25.44 10.09 6.34
CA SER A 27 25.23 8.83 5.63
C SER A 27 25.30 7.62 6.56
N GLU A 28 26.28 7.59 7.46
CA GLU A 28 26.45 6.51 8.42
C GLU A 28 25.30 6.46 9.43
N GLU A 29 24.81 7.61 9.89
CA GLU A 29 23.75 7.71 10.89
C GLU A 29 22.41 7.15 10.39
N TRP A 30 21.96 7.55 9.19
CA TRP A 30 20.73 6.99 8.64
C TRP A 30 20.91 5.53 8.19
N GLN A 31 22.09 5.13 7.70
CA GLN A 31 22.37 3.73 7.32
C GLN A 31 22.37 2.80 8.53
N LYS A 32 22.87 3.22 9.69
CA LYS A 32 22.77 2.43 10.94
C LYS A 32 21.31 2.15 11.29
N ARG A 33 20.45 3.17 11.22
CA ARG A 33 19.01 3.07 11.51
C ARG A 33 18.28 2.16 10.52
N ILE A 34 18.56 2.31 9.24
CA ILE A 34 17.99 1.47 8.20
C ILE A 34 18.43 0.01 8.35
N ARG A 35 19.71 -0.27 8.63
CA ARG A 35 20.20 -1.63 8.85
C ARG A 35 19.50 -2.33 10.02
N GLU A 36 19.22 -1.58 11.09
CA GLU A 36 18.50 -2.15 12.24
C GLU A 36 17.03 -2.45 11.93
N LEU A 37 16.38 -1.52 11.22
CA LEU A 37 15.01 -1.69 10.76
C LEU A 37 14.90 -2.89 9.81
N GLN A 38 15.85 -3.04 8.88
CA GLN A 38 15.94 -4.19 7.98
C GLN A 38 16.04 -5.50 8.76
N GLY A 39 16.96 -5.59 9.73
CA GLY A 39 17.14 -6.80 10.51
C GLY A 39 15.90 -7.14 11.33
N ALA A 40 15.26 -6.14 11.95
CA ALA A 40 14.01 -6.31 12.69
C ALA A 40 12.87 -6.82 11.79
N ILE A 41 12.71 -6.25 10.58
CA ILE A 41 11.71 -6.69 9.59
C ILE A 41 11.99 -8.12 9.13
N MET A 42 13.25 -8.46 8.83
CA MET A 42 13.62 -9.81 8.40
C MET A 42 13.28 -10.85 9.48
N VAL A 43 13.62 -10.59 10.75
CA VAL A 43 13.29 -11.50 11.85
C VAL A 43 11.77 -11.62 12.04
N ALA A 44 11.04 -10.49 12.07
CA ALA A 44 9.59 -10.49 12.21
C ALA A 44 8.88 -11.22 11.05
N SER A 45 9.41 -11.08 9.83
CA SER A 45 8.89 -11.75 8.64
C SER A 45 9.09 -13.27 8.68
N CYS A 46 10.21 -13.76 9.24
CA CYS A 46 10.39 -15.19 9.49
C CYS A 46 9.33 -15.72 10.46
N VAL A 47 9.01 -14.96 11.51
CA VAL A 47 7.91 -15.31 12.44
C VAL A 47 6.56 -15.32 11.70
N GLN A 48 6.28 -14.32 10.87
CA GLN A 48 5.06 -14.27 10.05
C GLN A 48 4.94 -15.48 9.11
N MET A 49 6.03 -15.86 8.44
CA MET A 49 6.07 -17.04 7.58
C MET A 49 5.81 -18.33 8.37
N LEU A 50 6.43 -18.47 9.55
CA LEU A 50 6.19 -19.62 10.42
C LEU A 50 4.72 -19.68 10.85
N VAL A 51 4.13 -18.56 11.25
CA VAL A 51 2.72 -18.47 11.64
C VAL A 51 1.78 -18.77 10.46
N GLY A 52 2.08 -18.26 9.27
CA GLY A 52 1.31 -18.50 8.05
C GLY A 52 1.37 -19.95 7.60
N PHE A 53 2.56 -20.51 7.41
CA PHE A 53 2.74 -21.86 6.87
C PHE A 53 2.46 -22.99 7.89
N SER A 54 2.61 -22.74 9.20
CA SER A 54 2.18 -23.71 10.24
C SER A 54 0.67 -23.88 10.33
N GLY A 55 -0.09 -22.96 9.74
CA GLY A 55 -1.53 -22.96 9.75
C GLY A 55 -2.18 -22.42 11.03
N LEU A 56 -1.38 -21.79 11.89
CA LEU A 56 -1.82 -21.16 13.14
C LEU A 56 -2.88 -20.06 12.89
N ILE A 57 -2.79 -19.35 11.77
CA ILE A 57 -3.79 -18.34 11.38
C ILE A 57 -5.18 -18.98 11.28
N GLY A 58 -5.33 -20.13 10.63
CA GLY A 58 -6.59 -20.86 10.52
C GLY A 58 -7.21 -21.31 11.85
N PHE A 59 -6.41 -21.41 12.92
CA PHE A 59 -6.87 -21.58 14.29
C PHE A 59 -7.31 -20.24 14.90
N LEU A 60 -6.48 -19.20 14.77
CA LEU A 60 -6.75 -17.84 15.25
C LEU A 60 -7.99 -17.21 14.60
N MET A 61 -8.39 -17.66 13.41
CA MET A 61 -9.64 -17.28 12.73
C MET A 61 -10.91 -17.42 13.58
N ARG A 62 -10.89 -18.27 14.63
CA ARG A 62 -12.00 -18.37 15.57
C ARG A 62 -12.19 -17.11 16.42
N PHE A 63 -11.12 -16.33 16.60
CA PHE A 63 -11.07 -15.13 17.44
C PHE A 63 -10.96 -13.83 16.64
N ILE A 64 -10.67 -13.93 15.34
CA ILE A 64 -10.57 -12.79 14.44
C ILE A 64 -11.96 -12.53 13.83
N GLY A 65 -12.56 -11.41 14.19
CA GLY A 65 -13.85 -10.96 13.66
C GLY A 65 -13.90 -9.44 13.56
N PRO A 66 -15.01 -8.85 13.08
CA PRO A 66 -15.11 -7.40 12.92
C PRO A 66 -14.85 -6.62 14.23
N LEU A 67 -15.22 -7.22 15.36
CA LEU A 67 -15.01 -6.67 16.71
C LEU A 67 -13.53 -6.60 17.11
N THR A 68 -12.65 -7.42 16.54
CA THR A 68 -11.20 -7.38 16.80
C THR A 68 -10.45 -6.63 15.70
N ILE A 69 -10.89 -6.72 14.44
CA ILE A 69 -10.27 -6.04 13.31
C ILE A 69 -10.38 -4.51 13.44
N ALA A 70 -11.58 -3.98 13.71
CA ALA A 70 -11.80 -2.53 13.79
C ALA A 70 -10.92 -1.82 14.85
N PRO A 71 -10.83 -2.29 16.11
CA PRO A 71 -9.95 -1.66 17.09
C PRO A 71 -8.47 -1.86 16.76
N THR A 72 -8.06 -2.99 16.18
CA THR A 72 -6.67 -3.20 15.74
C THR A 72 -6.26 -2.18 14.68
N ILE A 73 -7.08 -2.00 13.63
CA ILE A 73 -6.81 -0.99 12.57
C ILE A 73 -6.78 0.42 13.17
N SER A 74 -7.72 0.72 14.08
CA SER A 74 -7.77 2.03 14.74
C SER A 74 -6.50 2.30 15.57
N LEU A 75 -6.00 1.30 16.30
CA LEU A 75 -4.77 1.42 17.09
C LEU A 75 -3.51 1.56 16.23
N VAL A 76 -3.50 1.00 15.02
CA VAL A 76 -2.42 1.23 14.04
C VAL A 76 -2.48 2.64 13.47
N ALA A 77 -3.68 3.16 13.21
CA ALA A 77 -3.88 4.48 12.61
C ALA A 77 -3.64 5.65 13.58
N LEU A 78 -4.02 5.51 14.85
CA LEU A 78 -3.96 6.59 15.84
C LEU A 78 -2.56 7.23 16.00
N PRO A 79 -1.46 6.46 16.14
CA PRO A 79 -0.12 7.02 16.26
C PRO A 79 0.35 7.79 15.01
N LEU A 80 -0.23 7.52 13.84
CA LEU A 80 0.12 8.21 12.59
C LEU A 80 -0.46 9.64 12.54
N PHE A 81 -1.44 9.94 13.38
CA PHE A 81 -2.12 11.24 13.41
C PHE A 81 -1.16 12.38 13.79
N ASP A 82 -0.25 12.15 14.76
CA ASP A 82 0.69 13.18 15.20
C ASP A 82 1.67 13.56 14.09
N SER A 83 2.22 12.57 13.39
CA SER A 83 3.12 12.81 12.26
C SER A 83 2.39 13.50 11.10
N ALA A 84 1.20 13.00 10.75
CA ALA A 84 0.40 13.60 9.68
C ALA A 84 -0.04 15.03 10.03
N GLY A 85 -0.37 15.29 11.30
CA GLY A 85 -0.74 16.61 11.80
C GLY A 85 0.42 17.59 11.77
N SER A 86 1.62 17.16 12.16
CA SER A 86 2.84 17.96 12.06
C SER A 86 3.14 18.36 10.61
N ASP A 87 3.08 17.40 9.68
CA ASP A 87 3.35 17.67 8.27
C ASP A 87 2.25 18.54 7.62
N ALA A 88 0.98 18.27 7.93
CA ALA A 88 -0.13 19.09 7.48
C ALA A 88 -0.09 20.52 8.06
N GLY A 89 0.48 20.68 9.24
CA GLY A 89 0.66 21.96 9.94
C GLY A 89 1.68 22.90 9.29
N ILE A 90 2.61 22.38 8.48
CA ILE A 90 3.61 23.18 7.75
C ILE A 90 2.94 24.28 6.93
N HIS A 91 1.86 23.94 6.23
CA HIS A 91 1.03 24.92 5.53
C HIS A 91 -0.46 24.53 5.54
N TRP A 92 -1.17 24.92 6.60
CA TRP A 92 -2.59 24.60 6.82
C TRP A 92 -3.50 24.88 5.61
N GLY A 93 -3.27 25.95 4.84
CA GLY A 93 -4.12 26.30 3.69
C GLY A 93 -4.08 25.28 2.54
N ILE A 94 -2.89 24.79 2.19
CA ILE A 94 -2.69 23.78 1.14
C ILE A 94 -3.17 22.42 1.64
N SER A 95 -2.94 22.10 2.91
CA SER A 95 -3.48 20.90 3.55
C SER A 95 -5.01 20.89 3.53
N SER A 96 -5.65 22.02 3.87
CA SER A 96 -7.11 22.19 3.81
C SER A 96 -7.65 22.03 2.38
N LEU A 97 -6.99 22.64 1.39
CA LEU A 97 -7.32 22.45 -0.03
C LEU A 97 -7.25 20.98 -0.43
N THR A 98 -6.18 20.28 -0.02
CA THR A 98 -5.99 18.86 -0.33
C THR A 98 -7.09 18.01 0.28
N ILE A 99 -7.44 18.22 1.56
CA ILE A 99 -8.53 17.53 2.25
C ILE A 99 -9.87 17.81 1.54
N PHE A 100 -10.13 19.07 1.21
CA PHE A 100 -11.34 19.46 0.48
C PHE A 100 -11.44 18.74 -0.86
N LEU A 101 -10.36 18.68 -1.64
CA LEU A 101 -10.32 17.95 -2.92
C LEU A 101 -10.55 16.45 -2.73
N ILE A 102 -9.93 15.83 -1.71
CA ILE A 102 -10.15 14.41 -1.38
C ILE A 102 -11.63 14.15 -1.06
N VAL A 103 -12.25 14.99 -0.23
CA VAL A 103 -13.68 14.87 0.14
C VAL A 103 -14.58 15.09 -1.08
N LEU A 104 -14.30 16.13 -1.88
CA LEU A 104 -15.05 16.43 -3.10
C LEU A 104 -15.02 15.26 -4.08
N PHE A 105 -13.84 14.67 -4.30
CA PHE A 105 -13.66 13.55 -5.24
C PHE A 105 -14.26 12.25 -4.71
N SER A 106 -14.02 11.93 -3.44
CA SER A 106 -14.48 10.67 -2.84
C SER A 106 -15.99 10.64 -2.52
N GLN A 107 -16.58 11.78 -2.14
CA GLN A 107 -17.98 11.83 -1.69
C GLN A 107 -18.95 12.36 -2.75
N TYR A 108 -18.57 13.44 -3.46
CA TYR A 108 -19.49 14.16 -4.36
C TYR A 108 -19.32 13.74 -5.83
N LEU A 109 -18.08 13.72 -6.34
CA LEU A 109 -17.79 13.39 -7.74
C LEU A 109 -17.65 11.88 -8.02
N LYS A 110 -17.88 11.04 -7.01
CA LYS A 110 -17.74 9.57 -7.11
C LYS A 110 -18.53 8.94 -8.25
N ASN A 111 -19.71 9.48 -8.57
CA ASN A 111 -20.60 8.95 -9.60
C ASN A 111 -20.41 9.61 -10.97
N VAL A 112 -19.46 10.54 -11.11
CA VAL A 112 -19.21 11.23 -12.37
C VAL A 112 -18.37 10.33 -13.27
N ALA A 113 -19.01 9.79 -14.31
CA ALA A 113 -18.32 9.04 -15.35
C ALA A 113 -17.60 10.00 -16.30
N VAL A 114 -16.26 9.92 -16.31
CA VAL A 114 -15.45 10.68 -17.27
C VAL A 114 -15.38 9.90 -18.58
N PRO A 115 -15.77 10.50 -19.72
CA PRO A 115 -15.61 9.87 -21.03
C PRO A 115 -14.12 9.79 -21.38
N VAL A 116 -13.54 8.59 -21.32
CA VAL A 116 -12.15 8.36 -21.73
C VAL A 116 -12.15 7.79 -23.15
N PRO A 117 -11.43 8.42 -24.11
CA PRO A 117 -11.29 7.87 -25.45
C PRO A 117 -10.39 6.63 -25.40
N VAL A 118 -10.93 5.47 -25.77
CA VAL A 118 -10.17 4.23 -25.91
C VAL A 118 -9.91 4.01 -27.40
N PHE A 119 -8.62 3.97 -27.77
CA PHE A 119 -8.19 3.65 -29.12
C PHE A 119 -8.01 2.14 -29.25
N GLY A 120 -8.92 1.48 -29.95
CA GLY A 120 -8.86 0.05 -30.24
C GLY A 120 -9.26 -0.23 -31.68
N GLY A 121 -8.36 -0.81 -32.47
CA GLY A 121 -8.67 -1.31 -33.81
C GLY A 121 -9.13 -0.25 -34.83
N GLY A 122 -8.55 0.95 -34.81
CA GLY A 122 -8.81 1.99 -35.83
C GLY A 122 -10.10 2.79 -35.68
N LYS A 123 -10.88 2.58 -34.60
CA LYS A 123 -12.02 3.42 -34.23
C LYS A 123 -11.84 3.95 -32.81
N CYS A 124 -12.07 5.25 -32.62
CA CYS A 124 -12.12 5.86 -31.30
C CYS A 124 -13.49 5.57 -30.69
N HIS A 125 -13.54 4.79 -29.61
CA HIS A 125 -14.78 4.60 -28.84
C HIS A 125 -14.61 5.25 -27.46
N THR A 126 -15.61 6.04 -27.07
CA THR A 126 -15.62 6.70 -25.76
C THR A 126 -16.18 5.74 -24.72
N SER A 127 -15.32 5.28 -23.79
CA SER A 127 -15.75 4.47 -22.66
C SER A 127 -15.98 5.34 -21.42
N LYS A 128 -16.99 5.00 -20.62
CA LYS A 128 -17.30 5.69 -19.35
C LYS A 128 -16.42 5.13 -18.24
N PHE A 129 -15.52 5.94 -17.68
CA PHE A 129 -14.62 5.53 -16.59
C PHE A 129 -14.85 6.37 -15.32
N HIS A 130 -15.04 5.71 -14.17
CA HIS A 130 -15.27 6.37 -12.88
C HIS A 130 -13.94 6.73 -12.19
N LEU A 131 -13.20 7.68 -12.78
CA LEU A 131 -11.85 8.08 -12.34
C LEU A 131 -11.81 8.51 -10.87
N PHE A 132 -12.77 9.35 -10.45
CA PHE A 132 -12.84 9.94 -9.11
C PHE A 132 -13.13 8.92 -8.01
N GLN A 133 -13.72 7.77 -8.35
CA GLN A 133 -14.04 6.74 -7.37
C GLN A 133 -12.84 5.82 -7.10
N VAL A 134 -12.03 5.54 -8.12
CA VAL A 134 -10.88 4.61 -8.03
C VAL A 134 -9.62 5.32 -7.54
N PHE A 135 -9.37 6.56 -7.95
CA PHE A 135 -8.15 7.31 -7.61
C PHE A 135 -8.41 8.71 -7.00
N PRO A 136 -9.36 8.89 -6.05
CA PRO A 136 -9.67 10.20 -5.50
C PRO A 136 -8.47 10.87 -4.83
N VAL A 137 -7.72 10.11 -4.02
CA VAL A 137 -6.57 10.63 -3.26
C VAL A 137 -5.44 11.04 -4.21
N LEU A 138 -5.07 10.17 -5.16
CA LEU A 138 -4.02 10.45 -6.13
C LEU A 138 -4.33 11.70 -6.96
N LEU A 139 -5.56 11.84 -7.45
CA LEU A 139 -5.96 13.00 -8.24
C LEU A 139 -5.94 14.29 -7.42
N ALA A 140 -6.41 14.24 -6.16
CA ALA A 140 -6.35 15.38 -5.25
C ALA A 140 -4.90 15.80 -4.96
N LEU A 141 -4.00 14.85 -4.75
CA LEU A 141 -2.58 15.11 -4.58
C LEU A 141 -1.95 15.73 -5.84
N CYS A 142 -2.26 15.24 -7.03
CA CYS A 142 -1.77 15.81 -8.28
C CYS A 142 -2.22 17.26 -8.47
N ILE A 143 -3.49 17.57 -8.19
CA ILE A 143 -4.03 18.93 -8.33
C ILE A 143 -3.46 19.86 -7.26
N SER A 144 -3.36 19.40 -6.02
CA SER A 144 -2.74 20.17 -4.92
C SER A 144 -1.26 20.46 -5.22
N TRP A 145 -0.51 19.46 -5.70
CA TRP A 145 0.87 19.65 -6.13
C TRP A 145 0.99 20.63 -7.30
N LEU A 146 0.11 20.53 -8.31
CA LEU A 146 0.08 21.48 -9.44
C LEU A 146 -0.22 22.91 -8.96
N PHE A 147 -1.12 23.06 -8.00
CA PHE A 147 -1.42 24.34 -7.37
C PHE A 147 -0.17 24.91 -6.66
N CYS A 148 0.53 24.09 -5.87
CA CYS A 148 1.79 24.49 -5.25
C CYS A 148 2.86 24.86 -6.30
N PHE A 149 2.92 24.13 -7.41
CA PHE A 149 3.84 24.42 -8.50
C PHE A 149 3.55 25.79 -9.13
N VAL A 150 2.29 26.10 -9.42
CA VAL A 150 1.89 27.43 -9.93
C VAL A 150 2.28 28.53 -8.94
N LEU A 151 1.97 28.36 -7.65
CA LEU A 151 2.35 29.33 -6.61
C LEU A 151 3.87 29.50 -6.47
N THR A 152 4.63 28.43 -6.72
CA THR A 152 6.09 28.46 -6.71
C THR A 152 6.62 29.28 -7.89
N VAL A 153 6.09 29.06 -9.10
CA VAL A 153 6.48 29.79 -10.33
C VAL A 153 6.07 31.27 -10.27
N THR A 154 4.90 31.58 -9.70
CA THR A 154 4.43 32.97 -9.52
C THR A 154 5.13 33.69 -8.36
N ASN A 155 6.07 33.05 -7.66
CA ASN A 155 6.78 33.59 -6.49
C ASN A 155 5.85 34.13 -5.39
N THR A 156 4.65 33.57 -5.26
CA THR A 156 3.71 33.93 -4.18
C THR A 156 4.11 33.30 -2.86
N LEU A 157 4.85 32.18 -2.90
CA LEU A 157 5.43 31.53 -1.73
C LEU A 157 6.82 32.13 -1.44
N PRO A 158 7.15 32.43 -0.18
CA PRO A 158 8.41 33.09 0.17
C PRO A 158 9.62 32.21 -0.13
N SER A 159 10.70 32.83 -0.60
CA SER A 159 11.99 32.15 -0.88
C SER A 159 12.89 32.04 0.36
N ALA A 160 12.56 32.74 1.45
CA ALA A 160 13.34 32.70 2.69
C ALA A 160 13.06 31.40 3.47
N PRO A 161 14.08 30.59 3.83
CA PRO A 161 13.88 29.29 4.49
C PRO A 161 13.15 29.32 5.84
N THR A 162 13.18 30.47 6.52
CA THR A 162 12.56 30.68 7.83
C THR A 162 11.12 31.21 7.75
N ALA A 163 10.65 31.56 6.55
CA ALA A 163 9.33 32.13 6.36
C ALA A 163 8.26 31.04 6.22
N TYR A 164 7.06 31.32 6.76
CA TYR A 164 5.91 30.45 6.64
C TYR A 164 5.58 30.16 5.17
N GLY A 165 5.45 28.88 4.82
CA GLY A 165 5.14 28.44 3.45
C GLY A 165 6.35 28.22 2.53
N PHE A 166 7.58 28.45 2.99
CA PHE A 166 8.78 28.06 2.23
C PHE A 166 8.79 26.56 1.88
N LEU A 167 8.47 25.71 2.86
CA LEU A 167 8.44 24.25 2.69
C LEU A 167 7.30 23.76 1.78
N ALA A 168 6.33 24.61 1.45
CA ALA A 168 5.27 24.29 0.50
C ALA A 168 5.72 24.47 -0.97
N ARG A 169 6.89 25.07 -1.20
CA ARG A 169 7.42 25.26 -2.55
C ARG A 169 7.90 23.94 -3.15
N THR A 170 7.64 23.76 -4.44
CA THR A 170 8.00 22.52 -5.15
C THR A 170 9.48 22.44 -5.55
N ASP A 171 10.22 23.55 -5.47
CA ASP A 171 11.62 23.65 -5.88
C ASP A 171 12.64 23.42 -4.74
N THR A 172 12.17 23.28 -3.49
CA THR A 172 13.02 23.14 -2.28
C THR A 172 13.98 21.95 -2.34
N LYS A 173 13.63 20.88 -3.06
CA LYS A 173 14.43 19.66 -3.21
C LYS A 173 15.01 19.48 -4.63
N GLY A 174 15.07 20.55 -5.43
CA GLY A 174 15.58 20.50 -6.80
C GLY A 174 17.03 20.01 -6.92
N SER A 175 17.88 20.32 -5.94
CA SER A 175 19.26 19.84 -5.88
C SER A 175 19.35 18.31 -5.83
N VAL A 176 18.47 17.67 -5.05
CA VAL A 176 18.40 16.20 -4.93
C VAL A 176 18.03 15.57 -6.26
N LEU A 177 17.07 16.16 -6.99
CA LEU A 177 16.68 15.67 -8.31
C LEU A 177 17.83 15.79 -9.33
N SER A 178 18.60 16.89 -9.28
CA SER A 178 19.74 17.10 -10.18
C SER A 178 20.94 16.17 -9.92
N GLN A 179 21.11 15.71 -8.67
CA GLN A 179 22.18 14.82 -8.26
C GLN A 179 21.80 13.33 -8.36
N ALA A 180 20.53 13.02 -8.58
CA ALA A 180 20.05 11.65 -8.65
C ALA A 180 20.56 10.94 -9.92
N PRO A 181 21.06 9.70 -9.80
CA PRO A 181 21.42 8.91 -10.97
C PRO A 181 20.16 8.55 -11.76
N TRP A 182 20.25 8.63 -13.10
CA TRP A 182 19.16 8.25 -14.01
C TRP A 182 18.71 6.79 -13.84
N PHE A 183 19.65 5.90 -13.50
CA PHE A 183 19.37 4.50 -13.25
C PHE A 183 20.00 4.08 -11.91
N ARG A 184 19.17 3.59 -11.00
CA ARG A 184 19.61 2.97 -9.75
C ARG A 184 19.03 1.57 -9.67
N PHE A 185 19.89 0.56 -9.74
CA PHE A 185 19.47 -0.83 -9.53
C PHE A 185 19.48 -1.12 -8.02
N PRO A 186 18.33 -1.35 -7.38
CA PRO A 186 18.32 -1.72 -5.96
C PRO A 186 18.75 -3.19 -5.84
N TYR A 187 19.51 -3.53 -4.80
CA TYR A 187 20.02 -4.88 -4.58
C TYR A 187 19.96 -5.24 -3.09
N PRO A 188 19.94 -6.53 -2.72
CA PRO A 188 19.82 -6.92 -1.33
C PRO A 188 21.07 -6.54 -0.55
N GLY A 189 20.90 -6.01 0.67
CA GLY A 189 22.01 -5.56 1.50
C GLY A 189 22.66 -4.25 1.04
N GLN A 190 21.99 -3.45 0.19
CA GLN A 190 22.55 -2.18 -0.32
C GLN A 190 22.92 -1.14 0.76
N TRP A 191 22.37 -1.27 1.97
CA TRP A 191 22.66 -0.39 3.09
C TRP A 191 23.66 -1.00 4.09
N GLY A 192 24.24 -2.16 3.77
CA GLY A 192 25.16 -2.93 4.61
C GLY A 192 24.50 -4.15 5.27
N LEU A 193 25.24 -4.80 6.17
CA LEU A 193 24.77 -5.99 6.89
C LEU A 193 23.64 -5.63 7.88
N PRO A 194 22.48 -6.32 7.85
CA PRO A 194 21.40 -6.06 8.79
C PRO A 194 21.84 -6.28 10.24
N THR A 195 21.47 -5.34 11.11
CA THR A 195 21.67 -5.45 12.55
C THR A 195 20.35 -5.75 13.22
N VAL A 196 20.37 -6.46 14.35
CA VAL A 196 19.15 -6.86 15.04
C VAL A 196 19.21 -6.36 16.47
N SER A 197 18.19 -5.60 16.88
CA SER A 197 17.95 -5.27 18.28
C SER A 197 16.68 -5.96 18.78
N LEU A 198 16.71 -6.43 20.02
CA LEU A 198 15.57 -7.10 20.62
C LEU A 198 14.33 -6.19 20.67
N ALA A 199 14.54 -4.91 21.02
CA ALA A 199 13.48 -3.91 21.06
C ALA A 199 12.89 -3.62 19.68
N GLY A 200 13.72 -3.58 18.63
CA GLY A 200 13.25 -3.44 17.25
C GLY A 200 12.42 -4.64 16.81
N VAL A 201 12.90 -5.86 17.07
CA VAL A 201 12.19 -7.10 16.73
C VAL A 201 10.80 -7.15 17.36
N PHE A 202 10.69 -6.91 18.68
CA PHE A 202 9.38 -6.92 19.34
C PHE A 202 8.44 -5.83 18.81
N GLY A 203 8.96 -4.64 18.52
CA GLY A 203 8.17 -3.56 17.93
C GLY A 203 7.62 -3.92 16.55
N ILE A 204 8.46 -4.49 15.68
CA ILE A 204 8.03 -4.87 14.32
C ILE A 204 7.13 -6.12 14.35
N ILE A 205 7.37 -7.09 15.22
CA ILE A 205 6.46 -8.25 15.40
C ILE A 205 5.05 -7.77 15.77
N ALA A 206 4.91 -6.79 16.66
CA ALA A 206 3.61 -6.24 17.01
C ALA A 206 2.88 -5.63 15.80
N GLY A 207 3.61 -4.84 14.98
CA GLY A 207 3.07 -4.30 13.73
C GLY A 207 2.69 -5.37 12.71
N VAL A 208 3.52 -6.41 12.58
CA VAL A 208 3.26 -7.56 11.70
C VAL A 208 2.04 -8.36 12.16
N ILE A 209 1.81 -8.51 13.47
CA ILE A 209 0.59 -9.14 13.98
C ILE A 209 -0.66 -8.31 13.64
N ALA A 210 -0.58 -6.98 13.81
CA ALA A 210 -1.68 -6.11 13.41
C ALA A 210 -1.96 -6.19 11.90
N SER A 211 -0.90 -6.20 11.07
CA SER A 211 -0.96 -6.41 9.62
C SER A 211 -1.60 -7.74 9.25
N MET A 212 -1.27 -8.83 9.95
CA MET A 212 -1.89 -10.14 9.70
C MET A 212 -3.41 -10.11 9.93
N VAL A 213 -3.87 -9.41 10.97
CA VAL A 213 -5.30 -9.25 11.27
C VAL A 213 -6.00 -8.41 10.19
N GLU A 214 -5.36 -7.33 9.75
CA GLU A 214 -5.83 -6.47 8.65
C GLU A 214 -5.93 -7.25 7.33
N SER A 215 -4.87 -7.97 6.94
CA SER A 215 -4.84 -8.80 5.73
C SER A 215 -5.94 -9.86 5.70
N VAL A 216 -6.26 -10.47 6.86
CA VAL A 216 -7.42 -11.37 6.95
C VAL A 216 -8.71 -10.63 6.62
N GLY A 217 -8.92 -9.43 7.15
CA GLY A 217 -10.06 -8.58 6.80
C GLY A 217 -10.14 -8.31 5.29
N ASP A 218 -9.00 -7.97 4.68
CA ASP A 218 -8.89 -7.73 3.24
C ASP A 218 -9.26 -8.94 2.40
N TYR A 219 -8.80 -10.14 2.78
CA TYR A 219 -9.13 -11.37 2.06
C TYR A 219 -10.64 -11.65 2.08
N TYR A 220 -11.31 -11.42 3.20
CA TYR A 220 -12.77 -11.58 3.31
C TYR A 220 -13.53 -10.47 2.56
N ALA A 221 -13.08 -9.22 2.66
CA ALA A 221 -13.66 -8.11 1.92
C ALA A 221 -13.54 -8.33 0.41
N CYS A 222 -12.37 -8.75 -0.06
CA CYS A 222 -12.12 -9.10 -1.45
C CYS A 222 -13.04 -10.23 -1.91
N ALA A 223 -13.10 -11.35 -1.18
CA ALA A 223 -13.99 -12.47 -1.51
C ALA A 223 -15.46 -12.04 -1.65
N ARG A 224 -15.94 -11.18 -0.72
CA ARG A 224 -17.29 -10.64 -0.75
C ARG A 224 -17.54 -9.72 -1.96
N LEU A 225 -16.60 -8.84 -2.28
CA LEU A 225 -16.74 -7.88 -3.39
C LEU A 225 -16.78 -8.57 -4.75
N VAL A 226 -16.10 -9.72 -4.87
CA VAL A 226 -16.03 -10.51 -6.11
C VAL A 226 -17.09 -11.61 -6.20
N GLY A 227 -17.94 -11.76 -5.17
CA GLY A 227 -18.97 -12.79 -5.11
C GLY A 227 -18.43 -14.22 -4.90
N ALA A 228 -17.18 -14.36 -4.44
CA ALA A 228 -16.59 -15.66 -4.14
C ALA A 228 -17.03 -16.16 -2.75
N PRO A 229 -17.05 -17.50 -2.54
CA PRO A 229 -17.22 -18.05 -1.20
C PRO A 229 -16.10 -17.58 -0.26
N PRO A 230 -16.35 -17.57 1.06
CA PRO A 230 -15.32 -17.17 2.03
C PRO A 230 -14.05 -18.02 1.85
N PRO A 231 -12.86 -17.39 1.91
CA PRO A 231 -11.62 -18.07 1.59
C PRO A 231 -11.38 -19.23 2.57
N PRO A 232 -11.02 -20.43 2.09
CA PRO A 232 -10.75 -21.56 2.96
C PRO A 232 -9.48 -21.33 3.79
N LYS A 233 -9.42 -21.93 4.99
CA LYS A 233 -8.33 -21.71 5.95
C LYS A 233 -6.93 -21.94 5.36
N HIS A 234 -6.77 -22.95 4.51
CA HIS A 234 -5.48 -23.25 3.88
C HIS A 234 -5.02 -22.15 2.92
N ALA A 235 -5.95 -21.48 2.21
CA ALA A 235 -5.63 -20.39 1.31
C ALA A 235 -5.20 -19.14 2.11
N LEU A 236 -5.89 -18.88 3.22
CA LEU A 236 -5.57 -17.79 4.14
C LEU A 236 -4.17 -17.94 4.76
N ASN A 237 -3.88 -19.14 5.28
CA ASN A 237 -2.58 -19.51 5.83
C ASN A 237 -1.45 -19.30 4.82
N ARG A 238 -1.65 -19.76 3.57
CA ARG A 238 -0.70 -19.54 2.47
C ARG A 238 -0.57 -18.07 2.09
N GLY A 239 -1.66 -17.31 2.11
CA GLY A 239 -1.66 -15.86 1.86
C GLY A 239 -0.75 -15.12 2.84
N ILE A 240 -0.95 -15.34 4.15
CA ILE A 240 -0.11 -14.74 5.20
C ILE A 240 1.35 -15.23 5.11
N GLY A 241 1.58 -16.50 4.79
CA GLY A 241 2.93 -17.02 4.58
C GLY A 241 3.67 -16.36 3.41
N ILE A 242 2.98 -16.11 2.30
CA ILE A 242 3.51 -15.38 1.13
C ILE A 242 3.72 -13.90 1.45
N GLU A 243 2.84 -13.27 2.22
CA GLU A 243 3.02 -11.90 2.70
C GLU A 243 4.29 -11.77 3.55
N GLY A 244 4.52 -12.71 4.47
CA GLY A 244 5.77 -12.80 5.23
C GLY A 244 7.01 -12.97 4.34
N LEU A 245 6.92 -13.76 3.27
CA LEU A 245 8.01 -13.85 2.29
C LEU A 245 8.25 -12.52 1.58
N GLY A 246 7.19 -11.78 1.23
CA GLY A 246 7.27 -10.42 0.71
C GLY A 246 7.99 -9.47 1.67
N CYS A 247 7.62 -9.52 2.96
CA CYS A 247 8.26 -8.73 4.02
C CYS A 247 9.74 -9.07 4.15
N LEU A 248 10.10 -10.36 4.08
CA LEU A 248 11.48 -10.82 4.16
C LEU A 248 12.32 -10.24 3.02
N LEU A 249 11.79 -10.30 1.80
CA LEU A 249 12.45 -9.73 0.61
C LEU A 249 12.54 -8.21 0.70
N ALA A 250 11.48 -7.53 1.17
CA ALA A 250 11.46 -6.07 1.37
C ALA A 250 12.50 -5.61 2.40
N GLY A 251 12.67 -6.38 3.49
CA GLY A 251 13.74 -6.18 4.47
C GLY A 251 15.12 -6.41 3.88
N ALA A 252 15.32 -7.51 3.14
CA ALA A 252 16.59 -7.81 2.48
C ALA A 252 17.01 -6.72 1.48
N TRP A 253 16.06 -6.18 0.71
CA TRP A 253 16.29 -5.10 -0.25
C TRP A 253 16.44 -3.72 0.40
N GLY A 254 16.10 -3.59 1.68
CA GLY A 254 16.28 -2.34 2.41
C GLY A 254 15.26 -1.27 2.09
N THR A 255 14.02 -1.68 1.81
CA THR A 255 12.91 -0.75 1.59
C THR A 255 12.57 0.06 2.85
N GLY A 256 12.91 -0.46 4.03
CA GLY A 256 12.58 0.17 5.31
C GLY A 256 11.11 0.00 5.72
N ASN A 257 10.35 -0.82 5.00
CA ASN A 257 8.95 -1.10 5.30
C ASN A 257 8.63 -2.60 5.15
N GLY A 258 7.61 -3.06 5.89
CA GLY A 258 6.97 -4.34 5.62
C GLY A 258 6.04 -4.26 4.41
N THR A 259 5.61 -5.40 3.89
CA THR A 259 4.61 -5.50 2.83
C THR A 259 3.34 -6.13 3.39
N THR A 260 2.19 -5.62 2.99
CA THR A 260 0.88 -6.15 3.42
C THR A 260 -0.13 -6.12 2.27
N SER A 261 -1.30 -6.70 2.49
CA SER A 261 -2.46 -6.52 1.62
C SER A 261 -2.90 -5.05 1.65
N TYR A 262 -3.37 -4.53 0.52
CA TYR A 262 -3.71 -3.12 0.37
C TYR A 262 -5.22 -2.96 0.24
N SER A 263 -5.88 -2.49 1.31
CA SER A 263 -7.34 -2.36 1.37
C SER A 263 -7.90 -1.41 0.31
N GLU A 264 -7.12 -0.43 -0.14
CA GLU A 264 -7.51 0.48 -1.23
C GLU A 264 -7.64 -0.26 -2.56
N ASN A 265 -6.74 -1.22 -2.82
CA ASN A 265 -6.86 -2.08 -4.00
C ASN A 265 -8.10 -2.97 -3.90
N VAL A 266 -8.43 -3.46 -2.71
CA VAL A 266 -9.68 -4.20 -2.46
C VAL A 266 -10.90 -3.32 -2.71
N GLY A 267 -10.88 -2.06 -2.26
CA GLY A 267 -11.92 -1.07 -2.56
C GLY A 267 -12.08 -0.81 -4.06
N ALA A 268 -10.98 -0.65 -4.78
CA ALA A 268 -10.96 -0.47 -6.23
C ALA A 268 -11.59 -1.66 -6.99
N LEU A 269 -11.43 -2.90 -6.51
CA LEU A 269 -12.10 -4.08 -7.09
C LEU A 269 -13.63 -3.99 -6.97
N GLY A 270 -14.13 -3.50 -5.83
CA GLY A 270 -15.57 -3.30 -5.62
C GLY A 270 -16.21 -2.31 -6.59
N ILE A 271 -15.42 -1.35 -7.08
CA ILE A 271 -15.83 -0.29 -8.00
C ILE A 271 -15.71 -0.73 -9.46
N THR A 272 -14.52 -1.22 -9.82
CA THR A 272 -14.18 -1.55 -11.21
C THR A 272 -14.92 -2.81 -11.67
N ARG A 273 -15.36 -3.68 -10.74
CA ARG A 273 -15.98 -4.98 -11.05
C ARG A 273 -15.12 -5.83 -12.01
N PHE A 274 -13.81 -5.59 -12.04
CA PHE A 274 -12.86 -6.34 -12.83
C PHE A 274 -11.90 -7.10 -11.93
N CYS A 275 -12.06 -8.42 -11.89
CA CYS A 275 -11.07 -9.34 -11.34
C CYS A 275 -10.45 -10.17 -12.46
N THR A 276 -9.28 -9.75 -12.93
CA THR A 276 -8.44 -10.57 -13.79
C THR A 276 -7.31 -11.17 -12.97
N SER A 277 -7.45 -12.45 -12.62
CA SER A 277 -6.37 -13.30 -12.07
C SER A 277 -5.14 -13.36 -12.98
N SER A 278 -5.23 -12.89 -14.24
CA SER A 278 -4.19 -12.98 -15.25
C SER A 278 -2.88 -12.29 -14.89
N CYS A 279 -2.88 -11.16 -14.14
CA CYS A 279 -1.63 -10.55 -13.66
C CYS A 279 -0.91 -11.42 -12.62
N MET A 280 -1.65 -12.16 -11.81
CA MET A 280 -1.12 -13.09 -10.80
C MET A 280 -0.67 -14.43 -11.40
N ARG A 281 -1.19 -14.79 -12.59
CA ARG A 281 -0.85 -16.03 -13.30
C ARG A 281 0.59 -16.06 -13.83
N ALA A 282 1.28 -14.92 -13.82
CA ALA A 282 2.70 -14.80 -14.15
C ALA A 282 3.64 -15.10 -12.97
N LEU A 283 3.11 -15.22 -11.75
CA LEU A 283 3.92 -15.52 -10.56
C LEU A 283 4.09 -17.05 -10.39
N PRO A 284 5.34 -17.56 -10.34
CA PRO A 284 5.63 -19.00 -10.46
C PRO A 284 5.16 -19.88 -9.30
N PHE A 285 4.65 -19.28 -8.21
CA PHE A 285 4.30 -19.95 -6.95
C PHE A 285 2.79 -20.16 -6.74
N TRP A 286 1.93 -19.64 -7.64
CA TRP A 286 0.49 -19.83 -7.52
C TRP A 286 0.05 -21.15 -8.19
N PRO A 287 -0.84 -21.95 -7.55
CA PRO A 287 -1.35 -23.16 -8.18
C PRO A 287 -2.03 -22.82 -9.52
N ARG A 288 -1.49 -23.41 -10.60
CA ARG A 288 -2.11 -23.36 -11.92
C ARG A 288 -3.44 -24.09 -11.83
N LEU A 289 -4.54 -23.39 -12.09
CA LEU A 289 -5.81 -24.07 -12.35
C LEU A 289 -5.62 -24.91 -13.62
N GLU A 290 -5.59 -26.23 -13.49
CA GLU A 290 -5.53 -27.12 -14.64
C GLU A 290 -6.78 -26.93 -15.50
N ARG A 291 -6.56 -26.64 -16.77
CA ARG A 291 -7.63 -26.50 -17.77
C ARG A 291 -8.10 -27.91 -18.13
N HIS A 292 -9.19 -28.37 -17.53
CA HIS A 292 -9.99 -29.44 -18.09
C HIS A 292 -11.11 -28.82 -18.92
N GLY A 293 -11.05 -28.98 -20.25
CA GLY A 293 -12.12 -28.57 -21.17
C GLY A 293 -11.70 -27.56 -22.23
N LYS A 294 -11.91 -27.94 -23.48
CA LYS A 294 -11.54 -27.22 -24.70
C LYS A 294 -12.72 -26.31 -25.09
N GLY A 295 -12.50 -24.98 -25.07
CA GLY A 295 -13.44 -23.99 -25.60
C GLY A 295 -14.10 -23.10 -24.54
N ASP A 296 -13.39 -22.04 -24.12
CA ASP A 296 -13.92 -20.68 -24.07
C ASP A 296 -12.84 -19.72 -23.56
N VAL A 297 -12.66 -18.63 -24.28
CA VAL A 297 -11.66 -17.60 -23.98
C VAL A 297 -12.23 -16.71 -22.88
N GLY A 298 -11.72 -16.87 -21.66
CA GLY A 298 -11.64 -15.79 -20.68
C GLY A 298 -12.96 -15.26 -20.11
N THR A 299 -13.82 -16.11 -19.58
CA THR A 299 -14.91 -15.67 -18.70
C THR A 299 -14.39 -15.54 -17.26
N SER A 300 -14.27 -14.30 -16.79
CA SER A 300 -14.10 -14.02 -15.36
C SER A 300 -15.33 -14.55 -14.61
N GLN A 301 -15.16 -15.16 -13.44
CA GLN A 301 -16.25 -15.69 -12.59
C GLN A 301 -17.37 -14.67 -12.32
N LEU A 302 -17.09 -13.37 -12.45
CA LEU A 302 -18.09 -12.29 -12.40
C LEU A 302 -19.14 -12.34 -13.52
N THR A 303 -18.79 -12.88 -14.69
CA THR A 303 -19.71 -13.02 -15.83
C THR A 303 -20.75 -14.14 -15.58
N LEU A 304 -20.35 -15.20 -14.87
CA LEU A 304 -21.25 -16.29 -14.47
C LEU A 304 -22.25 -15.86 -13.39
N CYS A 305 -21.83 -15.03 -12.44
CA CYS A 305 -22.73 -14.46 -11.43
C CYS A 305 -23.73 -13.45 -12.01
N SER A 306 -23.36 -12.71 -13.07
CA SER A 306 -24.29 -11.80 -13.75
C SER A 306 -25.41 -12.53 -14.50
N GLN A 307 -25.18 -13.76 -14.98
CA GLN A 307 -26.20 -14.55 -15.67
C GLN A 307 -27.18 -15.23 -14.70
N SER A 308 -26.75 -15.55 -13.47
CA SER A 308 -27.63 -16.11 -12.43
C SER A 308 -28.74 -15.13 -11.98
N ALA A 309 -28.53 -13.82 -12.12
CA ALA A 309 -29.55 -12.81 -11.84
C ALA A 309 -30.68 -12.73 -12.89
N SER A 310 -30.56 -13.43 -14.02
CA SER A 310 -31.51 -13.39 -15.14
C SER A 310 -32.47 -14.58 -15.25
N GLY A 311 -32.49 -15.49 -14.27
CA GLY A 311 -33.57 -16.47 -14.14
C GLY A 311 -33.59 -17.63 -15.14
N GLU A 312 -32.52 -17.84 -15.92
CA GLU A 312 -32.40 -19.03 -16.77
C GLU A 312 -31.32 -19.97 -16.22
N CYS A 313 -31.76 -21.17 -15.82
CA CYS A 313 -30.95 -22.25 -15.31
C CYS A 313 -30.61 -23.20 -16.48
N PRO A 314 -29.34 -23.32 -16.94
CA PRO A 314 -28.96 -24.42 -17.79
C PRO A 314 -28.72 -25.64 -16.90
N TRP A 315 -29.58 -26.63 -17.08
CA TRP A 315 -29.45 -27.97 -16.51
C TRP A 315 -28.04 -28.55 -16.66
N ASN A 316 -27.62 -29.31 -15.63
CA ASN A 316 -26.40 -30.12 -15.51
C ASN A 316 -25.22 -29.46 -14.77
N ALA A 317 -25.39 -29.17 -13.47
CA ALA A 317 -24.28 -29.18 -12.52
C ALA A 317 -24.37 -30.46 -11.69
N ILE A 318 -23.55 -31.45 -12.05
CA ILE A 318 -23.34 -32.66 -11.25
C ILE A 318 -22.60 -32.25 -9.97
N GLU A 319 -23.23 -32.56 -8.85
CA GLU A 319 -22.69 -32.55 -7.51
C GLU A 319 -21.46 -33.47 -7.42
N THR A 320 -20.31 -32.95 -7.00
CA THR A 320 -19.20 -33.80 -6.55
C THR A 320 -18.65 -33.32 -5.22
N ARG A 321 -18.98 -34.12 -4.19
CA ARG A 321 -18.21 -34.26 -2.95
C ARG A 321 -16.75 -34.60 -3.27
N MET A 322 -15.83 -33.90 -2.62
CA MET A 322 -14.83 -34.40 -1.66
C MET A 322 -13.93 -33.25 -1.22
#